data_AF-A0A437J7L9-F1
#
_entry.id   AF-A0A437J7L9-F1
#
_cell.length_a   1.000
_cell.length_b   1.000
_cell.length_c   1.000
_cell.angle_alpha   90.00
_cell.angle_beta   90.00
_cell.angle_gamma   90.00
#
_symmetry.space_group_name_H-M   'P 1'
#
loop_
_entity.id
_entity.type
_entity.pdbx_description
1 polymer ?
#
loop_
_entity_poly.entity_id
_entity_poly.type
_entity_poly.pdbx_seq_one_letter_code
_entity_poly.pdbx_strand_id
1 'polypeptide(L)'
;MGKYRYLLSGAAVATVLFSAPVSAHAQGAAAPTEIGYGTGSLGVAALMDGQYDRAAARLNSLDGTTAGDPARLINLGHAYAGMGRIKDADAAYRAAIKAMPVDLQMADGSIASSRTVARMALKRLPRTTYAAR
;
A
#
# COMPACT_ATOMS: atom_id res chain seq x y z
N MET A 1 5.81 25.26 37.87
CA MET A 1 6.03 24.00 37.13
C MET A 1 7.02 24.30 36.00
N GLY A 2 8.32 24.06 36.07
CA GLY A 2 9.05 22.88 36.49
C GLY A 2 10.21 22.72 35.48
N LYS A 3 11.05 23.76 35.37
CA LYS A 3 12.29 23.74 34.58
C LYS A 3 13.36 23.12 35.48
N TYR A 4 13.90 21.94 35.15
CA TYR A 4 15.19 21.50 35.69
C TYR A 4 15.99 20.69 34.65
N ARG A 5 17.22 21.17 34.45
CA ARG A 5 18.34 20.65 33.67
C ARG A 5 19.15 19.67 34.53
N TYR A 6 19.91 18.75 33.92
CA TYR A 6 21.25 18.21 34.31
C TYR A 6 21.70 17.23 33.19
N LEU A 7 22.97 16.96 32.82
CA LEU A 7 24.32 17.50 33.06
C LEU A 7 25.30 16.88 32.02
N LEU A 8 26.44 17.57 31.86
CA LEU A 8 27.74 17.23 31.26
C LEU A 8 28.02 15.81 30.70
N SER A 9 28.61 15.80 29.50
CA SER A 9 29.87 15.10 29.15
C SER A 9 30.40 15.81 27.89
N GLY A 10 31.53 16.52 27.90
CA GLY A 10 32.86 15.94 28.08
C GLY A 10 33.49 15.79 26.69
N ALA A 11 34.34 16.76 26.34
CA ALA A 11 35.42 16.76 25.35
C ALA A 11 35.41 15.75 24.18
N ALA A 12 35.49 16.27 22.95
CA ALA A 12 36.73 16.28 22.15
C ALA A 12 36.40 16.59 20.69
N VAL A 13 36.99 17.67 20.18
CA VAL A 13 37.10 17.91 18.74
C VAL A 13 38.13 16.91 18.21
N ALA A 14 37.67 15.93 17.44
CA ALA A 14 38.52 15.18 16.52
C ALA A 14 38.00 15.47 15.12
N THR A 15 38.65 16.42 14.46
CA THR A 15 38.57 16.64 13.02
C THR A 15 39.06 15.38 12.31
N VAL A 16 38.12 14.55 11.87
CA VAL A 16 38.39 13.55 10.84
C VAL A 16 37.70 14.03 9.58
N LEU A 17 38.50 14.50 8.62
CA LEU A 17 38.09 14.66 7.23
C LEU A 17 37.77 13.28 6.67
N PHE A 18 36.50 12.87 6.79
CA PHE A 18 35.97 11.76 6.02
C PHE A 18 35.27 12.35 4.80
N SER A 19 35.91 12.27 3.64
CA SER A 19 35.24 12.43 2.35
C SER A 19 34.30 11.23 2.17
N ALA A 20 33.09 11.34 2.71
CA ALA A 20 32.02 10.40 2.38
C ALA A 20 31.44 10.80 1.02
N PRO A 21 31.19 9.85 0.09
CA PRO A 21 30.27 10.13 -0.98
C PRO A 21 28.93 10.47 -0.33
N VAL A 22 28.35 11.61 -0.69
CA VAL A 22 26.96 11.89 -0.36
C VAL A 22 26.17 10.80 -1.07
N SER A 23 25.84 9.73 -0.34
CA SER A 23 24.78 8.83 -0.73
C SER A 23 23.57 9.73 -0.92
N ALA A 24 23.23 9.96 -2.18
CA ALA A 24 22.02 10.62 -2.58
C ALA A 24 20.88 9.86 -1.92
N HIS A 25 20.45 10.36 -0.76
CA HIS A 25 19.16 10.02 -0.23
C HIS A 25 18.22 10.56 -1.28
N ALA A 26 17.67 9.67 -2.11
CA ALA A 26 16.54 9.96 -2.95
C ALA A 26 15.40 10.41 -2.03
N GLN A 27 15.39 11.70 -1.70
CA GLN A 27 14.30 12.35 -1.03
C GLN A 27 13.13 12.37 -2.03
N GLY A 28 12.04 11.71 -1.67
CA GLY A 28 10.77 11.87 -2.37
C GLY A 28 10.31 10.68 -3.21
N ALA A 29 10.46 9.45 -2.74
CA ALA A 29 9.38 8.49 -2.93
C ALA A 29 8.64 8.43 -1.59
N ALA A 30 7.49 9.11 -1.49
CA ALA A 30 6.56 8.78 -0.44
C ALA A 30 6.31 7.27 -0.58
N ALA A 31 6.87 6.47 0.33
CA ALA A 31 6.52 5.07 0.43
C ALA A 31 4.98 5.03 0.44
N PRO A 32 4.34 4.10 -0.28
CA PRO A 32 2.88 4.03 -0.26
C PRO A 32 2.43 3.89 1.18
N THR A 33 1.93 4.99 1.72
CA THR A 33 1.53 5.05 3.10
C THR A 33 0.13 4.48 3.17
N GLU A 34 -0.01 3.40 3.92
CA GLU A 34 -1.31 2.83 4.28
C GLU A 34 -1.96 3.75 5.35
N ILE A 35 -2.29 4.98 4.95
CA ILE A 35 -2.83 6.01 5.85
C ILE A 35 -4.16 5.53 6.42
N GLY A 36 -4.27 5.50 7.75
CA GLY A 36 -5.46 4.98 8.45
C GLY A 36 -5.44 3.46 8.68
N TYR A 37 -4.35 2.79 8.30
CA TYR A 37 -4.16 1.35 8.47
C TYR A 37 -2.84 1.05 9.19
N GLY A 38 -2.73 -0.12 9.82
CA GLY A 38 -1.46 -0.57 10.40
C GLY A 38 -0.44 -0.82 9.30
N THR A 39 0.84 -0.47 9.52
CA THR A 39 1.90 -0.62 8.51
C THR A 39 1.99 -2.05 7.96
N GLY A 40 1.91 -2.19 6.64
CA GLY A 40 1.98 -3.45 5.93
C GLY A 40 0.74 -4.34 6.05
N SER A 41 -0.37 -3.81 6.57
CA SER A 41 -1.64 -4.55 6.68
C SER A 41 -2.37 -4.66 5.34
N LEU A 42 -2.19 -3.69 4.44
CA LEU A 42 -2.80 -3.71 3.12
C LEU A 42 -1.90 -4.30 2.03
N GLY A 43 -0.76 -4.86 2.40
CA GLY A 43 0.14 -5.57 1.48
C GLY A 43 0.70 -4.69 0.37
N VAL A 44 0.72 -3.36 0.53
CA VAL A 44 1.07 -2.45 -0.57
C VAL A 44 2.51 -2.63 -1.04
N ALA A 45 3.45 -2.84 -0.10
CA ALA A 45 4.84 -3.12 -0.45
C ALA A 45 4.99 -4.40 -1.31
N ALA A 46 4.29 -5.48 -0.95
CA ALA A 46 4.32 -6.72 -1.73
C ALA A 46 3.70 -6.54 -3.13
N LEU A 47 2.67 -5.69 -3.27
CA LEU A 47 2.09 -5.35 -4.58
C LEU A 47 3.08 -4.57 -5.46
N MET A 48 3.82 -3.62 -4.88
CA MET A 48 4.84 -2.86 -5.63
C MET A 48 5.99 -3.73 -6.10
N ASP A 49 6.40 -4.70 -5.27
CA ASP A 49 7.47 -5.65 -5.59
C ASP A 49 7.01 -6.76 -6.57
N GLY A 50 5.75 -6.75 -7.01
CA GLY A 50 5.19 -7.80 -7.87
C GLY A 50 4.98 -9.15 -7.16
N GLN A 51 5.10 -9.20 -5.83
CA GLN A 51 4.90 -10.39 -5.01
C GLN A 51 3.39 -10.65 -4.79
N TYR A 52 2.65 -10.84 -5.88
CA TYR A 52 1.19 -10.89 -5.87
C TYR A 52 0.63 -12.04 -5.02
N ASP A 53 1.24 -13.22 -5.08
CA ASP A 53 0.85 -14.36 -4.23
C ASP A 53 0.98 -14.04 -2.74
N ARG A 54 2.09 -13.40 -2.36
CA ARG A 54 2.36 -12.99 -0.97
C ARG A 54 1.37 -11.93 -0.51
N ALA A 55 1.07 -10.96 -1.37
CA ALA A 55 0.06 -9.93 -1.09
C ALA A 55 -1.31 -10.58 -0.87
N ALA A 56 -1.75 -11.48 -1.77
CA ALA A 56 -3.04 -12.15 -1.64
C ALA A 56 -3.12 -13.05 -0.40
N ALA A 57 -2.06 -13.81 -0.08
CA ALA A 57 -2.02 -14.65 1.11
C ALA A 57 -2.20 -13.83 2.39
N ARG A 58 -1.47 -12.71 2.52
CA ARG A 58 -1.60 -11.78 3.65
C ARG A 58 -2.99 -11.16 3.72
N LEU A 59 -3.51 -10.67 2.60
CA LEU A 59 -4.82 -10.02 2.58
C LEU A 59 -5.91 -11.03 2.94
N ASN A 60 -5.83 -12.27 2.45
CA ASN A 60 -6.77 -13.35 2.78
C ASN A 60 -6.68 -13.86 4.22
N SER A 61 -5.57 -13.64 4.93
CA SER A 61 -5.47 -13.98 6.36
C SER A 61 -6.14 -12.97 7.29
N LEU A 62 -6.59 -11.82 6.77
CA LEU A 62 -7.32 -10.83 7.56
C LEU A 62 -8.79 -11.24 7.73
N ASP A 63 -9.31 -11.08 8.94
CA ASP A 63 -10.64 -11.53 9.34
C ASP A 63 -11.53 -10.38 9.85
N GLY A 64 -12.75 -10.73 10.25
CA GLY A 64 -13.72 -9.81 10.84
C GLY A 64 -14.06 -8.62 9.93
N THR A 65 -14.15 -7.42 10.53
CA THR A 65 -14.46 -6.18 9.82
C THR A 65 -13.43 -5.86 8.74
N THR A 66 -12.16 -6.22 8.95
CA THR A 66 -11.07 -5.98 7.99
C THR A 66 -11.26 -6.78 6.71
N ALA A 67 -11.87 -7.97 6.77
CA ALA A 67 -12.14 -8.77 5.57
C ALA A 67 -13.05 -8.03 4.56
N GLY A 68 -13.97 -7.19 5.06
CA GLY A 68 -14.89 -6.37 4.26
C GLY A 68 -14.38 -4.97 3.92
N ASP A 69 -13.18 -4.60 4.37
CA ASP A 69 -12.61 -3.27 4.11
C ASP A 69 -12.41 -3.04 2.59
N PRO A 70 -12.95 -1.96 2.01
CA PRO A 70 -12.82 -1.70 0.58
C PRO A 70 -11.36 -1.51 0.13
N ALA A 71 -10.46 -0.96 0.96
CA ALA A 71 -9.06 -0.78 0.56
C ALA A 71 -8.34 -2.13 0.44
N ARG A 72 -8.52 -3.01 1.43
CA ARG A 72 -8.09 -4.41 1.37
C ARG A 72 -8.63 -5.12 0.12
N LEU A 73 -9.93 -5.00 -0.16
CA LEU A 73 -10.56 -5.66 -1.32
C LEU A 73 -10.01 -5.15 -2.66
N ILE A 74 -9.70 -3.86 -2.77
CA ILE A 74 -9.03 -3.29 -3.95
C ILE A 74 -7.62 -3.88 -4.10
N ASN A 75 -6.84 -3.93 -3.02
CA ASN A 75 -5.49 -4.49 -3.06
C ASN A 75 -5.49 -5.99 -3.34
N LEU A 76 -6.50 -6.72 -2.86
CA LEU A 76 -6.70 -8.13 -3.19
C LEU A 76 -7.03 -8.30 -4.67
N GLY A 77 -7.85 -7.42 -5.23
CA GLY A 77 -8.11 -7.36 -6.67
C GLY A 77 -6.85 -7.10 -7.49
N HIS A 78 -5.97 -6.19 -7.04
CA HIS A 78 -4.68 -5.93 -7.69
C HIS A 78 -3.77 -7.16 -7.65
N ALA A 79 -3.70 -7.85 -6.51
CA ALA A 79 -2.95 -9.09 -6.38
C ALA A 79 -3.49 -10.16 -7.34
N TYR A 80 -4.80 -10.40 -7.38
CA TYR A 80 -5.41 -11.37 -8.30
C TYR A 80 -5.19 -11.02 -9.77
N ALA A 81 -5.27 -9.73 -10.12
CA ALA A 81 -4.98 -9.29 -11.49
C ALA A 81 -3.52 -9.57 -11.87
N GLY A 82 -2.57 -9.29 -10.97
CA GLY A 82 -1.14 -9.59 -11.16
C GLY A 82 -0.83 -11.07 -11.31
N MET A 83 -1.59 -11.95 -10.65
CA MET A 83 -1.53 -13.41 -10.84
C MET A 83 -2.23 -13.92 -12.12
N GLY A 84 -2.87 -13.05 -12.91
CA GLY A 84 -3.70 -13.46 -14.04
C GLY A 84 -5.05 -14.09 -13.64
N ARG A 85 -5.41 -14.06 -12.36
CA ARG A 85 -6.69 -14.56 -11.81
C ARG A 85 -7.80 -13.52 -12.01
N ILE A 86 -8.14 -13.24 -13.27
CA ILE A 86 -9.00 -12.11 -13.65
C ILE A 86 -10.41 -12.21 -13.05
N LYS A 87 -10.98 -13.42 -12.95
CA LYS A 87 -12.30 -13.63 -12.33
C LYS A 87 -12.30 -13.26 -10.84
N ASP A 88 -11.26 -13.62 -10.12
CA ASP A 88 -11.12 -13.31 -8.69
C ASP A 88 -10.88 -11.82 -8.47
N ALA A 89 -10.13 -11.17 -9.38
CA ALA A 89 -9.94 -9.73 -9.37
C ALA A 89 -11.26 -8.96 -9.59
N ASP A 90 -12.07 -9.38 -10.59
CA ASP A 90 -13.39 -8.80 -10.83
C ASP A 90 -14.28 -8.93 -9.58
N ALA A 91 -14.32 -10.12 -8.96
CA ALA A 91 -15.09 -10.36 -7.75
C ALA A 91 -14.65 -9.44 -6.59
N ALA A 92 -13.34 -9.31 -6.37
CA ALA A 92 -12.79 -8.46 -5.30
C ALA A 92 -13.13 -6.97 -5.50
N TYR A 93 -12.97 -6.44 -6.72
CA TYR A 93 -13.36 -5.05 -7.00
C TYR A 93 -14.86 -4.82 -6.87
N ARG A 94 -15.70 -5.77 -7.31
CA ARG A 94 -17.16 -5.67 -7.11
C ARG A 94 -17.55 -5.69 -5.65
N ALA A 95 -16.86 -6.47 -4.82
CA ALA A 95 -17.05 -6.44 -3.37
C ALA A 95 -16.68 -5.06 -2.79
N ALA A 96 -15.55 -4.48 -3.20
CA ALA A 96 -15.15 -3.14 -2.79
C ALA A 96 -16.18 -2.05 -3.18
N ILE A 97 -16.81 -2.18 -4.37
CA ILE A 97 -17.87 -1.27 -4.81
C ILE A 97 -19.10 -1.32 -3.89
N LYS A 98 -19.42 -2.50 -3.34
CA LYS A 98 -20.58 -2.73 -2.46
C LYS A 98 -20.32 -2.36 -1.00
N ALA A 99 -19.07 -2.35 -0.57
CA ALA A 99 -18.69 -1.96 0.78
C ALA A 99 -18.99 -0.47 1.08
N MET A 100 -18.97 -0.11 2.37
CA MET A 100 -19.03 1.29 2.80
C MET A 100 -17.81 2.02 2.22
N PRO A 101 -17.99 3.13 1.48
CA PRO A 101 -16.88 3.81 0.85
C PRO A 101 -16.00 4.50 1.90
N VAL A 102 -14.70 4.56 1.61
CA VAL A 102 -13.71 5.33 2.37
C VAL A 102 -12.93 6.20 1.40
N ASP A 103 -12.31 7.27 1.89
CA ASP A 103 -11.42 8.08 1.07
C ASP A 103 -10.04 7.44 1.02
N LEU A 104 -9.50 7.31 -0.19
CA LEU A 104 -8.18 6.76 -0.44
C LEU A 104 -7.30 7.83 -1.06
N GLN A 105 -6.08 7.96 -0.55
CA GLN A 105 -5.04 8.71 -1.23
C GLN A 105 -4.40 7.84 -2.31
N MET A 106 -4.37 8.35 -3.53
CA MET A 106 -3.78 7.72 -4.70
C MET A 106 -2.29 8.02 -4.79
N ALA A 107 -1.56 7.29 -5.66
CA ALA A 107 -0.12 7.47 -5.84
C ALA A 107 0.28 8.86 -6.36
N ASP A 108 -0.62 9.56 -7.05
CA ASP A 108 -0.43 10.95 -7.51
C ASP A 108 -0.76 12.00 -6.43
N GLY A 109 -1.07 11.55 -5.20
CA GLY A 109 -1.45 12.40 -4.09
C GLY A 109 -2.92 12.83 -4.07
N SER A 110 -3.68 12.55 -5.13
CA SER A 110 -5.12 12.84 -5.16
C SER A 110 -5.90 11.98 -4.19
N ILE A 111 -7.07 12.46 -3.76
CA ILE A 111 -7.98 11.69 -2.90
C ILE A 111 -9.20 11.29 -3.73
N ALA A 112 -9.57 10.00 -3.66
CA ALA A 112 -10.75 9.47 -4.31
C ALA A 112 -11.46 8.45 -3.42
N SER A 113 -12.79 8.39 -3.52
CA SER A 113 -13.56 7.33 -2.86
C SER A 113 -13.11 5.95 -3.34
N SER A 114 -12.97 5.00 -2.42
CA SER A 114 -12.65 3.60 -2.70
C SER A 114 -13.57 2.97 -3.76
N ARG A 115 -14.84 3.38 -3.79
CA ARG A 115 -15.79 2.94 -4.82
C ARG A 115 -15.40 3.44 -6.22
N THR A 116 -14.89 4.67 -6.33
CA THR A 116 -14.39 5.22 -7.60
C THR A 116 -13.14 4.48 -8.03
N VAL A 117 -12.20 4.26 -7.11
CA VAL A 117 -10.96 3.52 -7.37
C VAL A 117 -11.26 2.09 -7.84
N ALA A 118 -12.15 1.37 -7.16
CA ALA A 118 -12.55 0.02 -7.53
C ALA A 118 -13.19 -0.06 -8.92
N ARG A 119 -14.03 0.93 -9.30
CA ARG A 119 -14.60 1.02 -10.65
C ARG A 119 -13.54 1.28 -11.71
N MET A 120 -12.54 2.12 -11.41
CA MET A 120 -11.42 2.36 -12.32
C MET A 120 -10.60 1.08 -12.52
N ALA A 121 -10.30 0.37 -11.43
CA ALA A 121 -9.57 -0.91 -11.48
C ALA A 121 -10.34 -1.97 -12.28
N LEU A 122 -11.66 -2.09 -12.05
CA LEU A 122 -12.53 -3.01 -12.79
C LEU A 122 -12.53 -2.72 -14.30
N LYS A 123 -12.55 -1.44 -14.71
CA LYS A 123 -12.48 -1.04 -16.12
C LYS A 123 -11.12 -1.36 -16.78
N ARG A 124 -10.06 -1.44 -15.98
CA ARG A 124 -8.68 -1.75 -16.44
C ARG A 124 -8.39 -3.24 -16.49
N LEU A 125 -9.26 -4.09 -15.95
CA LEU A 125 -9.06 -5.53 -16.06
C LEU A 125 -8.99 -5.93 -17.54
N PRO A 126 -8.01 -6.77 -17.92
CA PRO A 126 -7.98 -7.31 -19.26
C PRO A 126 -9.30 -8.04 -19.50
N ARG A 127 -9.96 -7.70 -20.60
CA ARG A 127 -11.12 -8.47 -21.04
C ARG A 127 -10.59 -9.85 -21.39
N THR A 128 -10.92 -10.86 -20.58
CA THR A 128 -10.73 -12.24 -20.99
C THR A 128 -11.67 -12.48 -22.17
N THR A 129 -11.21 -12.23 -23.39
CA THR A 129 -11.75 -12.88 -24.57
C THR A 129 -11.38 -14.34 -24.44
N TYR A 130 -12.19 -15.09 -23.69
CA TYR A 130 -12.21 -16.54 -23.77
C TYR A 130 -12.71 -16.84 -25.18
N ALA A 131 -11.81 -16.90 -26.15
CA ALA A 131 -12.05 -17.71 -27.33
C ALA A 131 -12.22 -19.13 -26.78
N ALA A 132 -13.46 -19.61 -26.80
CA ALA A 132 -13.78 -20.99 -26.53
C ALA A 132 -12.80 -21.87 -27.33
N ARG A 133 -12.07 -22.72 -26.63
CA ARG A 133 -11.38 -23.88 -27.19
C ARG A 133 -11.67 -25.04 -26.28
#